data_AF-Q9NRP4-F1
#
_entry.id   AF-Q9NRP4-F1
#
_cell.length_a   1.000
_cell.length_b   1.000
_cell.length_c   1.000
_cell.angle_alpha   90.00
_cell.angle_beta   90.00
_cell.angle_gamma   90.00
#
_symmetry.space_group_name_H-M   'P 1'
#
loop_
_entity.id
_entity.type
_entity.pdbx_description
1 polymer ?
#
loop_
_entity_poly.entity_id
_entity_poly.type
_entity_poly.pdbx_seq_one_letter_code
_entity_poly.pdbx_strand_id
1 'polypeptide(L)'
;MPGRHVSRVRALYKRVLQLHRVLPPDLKSLGDQYVKDEFRRHKTVGSDEAQRFLQEWEVYATALLQQANENRQNSTGKACFGTFLPEEKLNDFRDEQIGQLQELMQEATKPNRQFSISESMKPKF
;
A
#
# COMPACT_ATOMS: atom_id res chain seq x y z
N MET A 1 -3.67 -11.34 -29.40
CA MET A 1 -5.06 -11.62 -28.94
C MET A 1 -5.47 -10.64 -27.85
N PRO A 2 -6.08 -9.48 -28.19
CA PRO A 2 -6.45 -8.44 -27.23
C PRO A 2 -7.37 -8.94 -26.09
N GLY A 3 -8.24 -9.92 -26.35
CA GLY A 3 -9.13 -10.49 -25.33
C GLY A 3 -8.40 -11.17 -24.16
N ARG A 4 -7.28 -11.86 -24.40
CA ARG A 4 -6.50 -12.51 -23.33
C ARG A 4 -5.82 -11.49 -22.43
N HIS A 5 -5.28 -10.42 -23.02
CA HIS A 5 -4.66 -9.32 -22.27
C HIS A 5 -5.70 -8.63 -21.38
N VAL A 6 -6.84 -8.21 -21.94
CA VAL A 6 -7.91 -7.55 -21.16
C VAL A 6 -8.41 -8.43 -20.02
N SER A 7 -8.57 -9.74 -20.24
CA SER A 7 -8.97 -10.68 -19.19
C SER A 7 -7.92 -10.81 -18.08
N ARG A 8 -6.62 -10.86 -18.42
CA ARG A 8 -5.53 -10.87 -17.43
C ARG A 8 -5.52 -9.59 -16.60
N VAL A 9 -5.62 -8.42 -17.24
CA VAL A 9 -5.67 -7.11 -16.56
C VAL A 9 -6.86 -7.07 -15.59
N ARG A 10 -8.05 -7.46 -16.03
CA ARG A 10 -9.26 -7.48 -15.20
C ARG A 10 -9.16 -8.47 -14.03
N ALA A 11 -8.56 -9.63 -14.25
CA ALA A 11 -8.35 -10.62 -13.20
C ALA A 11 -7.39 -10.10 -12.12
N LEU A 12 -6.27 -9.49 -12.53
CA LEU A 12 -5.31 -8.89 -11.60
C LEU A 12 -5.93 -7.74 -10.80
N TYR A 13 -6.62 -6.82 -11.46
CA TYR A 13 -7.34 -5.72 -10.81
C TYR A 13 -8.31 -6.22 -9.73
N LYS A 14 -9.14 -7.22 -10.05
CA LYS A 14 -10.07 -7.81 -9.07
C LYS A 14 -9.34 -8.50 -7.92
N ARG A 15 -8.26 -9.23 -8.22
CA ARG A 15 -7.44 -9.92 -7.21
C ARG A 15 -6.85 -8.94 -6.21
N VAL A 16 -6.27 -7.84 -6.69
CA VAL A 16 -5.71 -6.78 -5.82
C VAL A 16 -6.79 -6.20 -4.89
N LEU A 17 -7.94 -5.81 -5.44
CA LEU A 17 -9.05 -5.27 -4.63
C LEU A 17 -9.64 -6.30 -3.64
N GLN A 18 -9.59 -7.59 -3.97
CA GLN A 18 -9.99 -8.64 -3.04
C GLN A 18 -8.99 -8.77 -1.89
N LEU A 19 -7.69 -8.73 -2.18
CA LEU A 19 -6.63 -8.79 -1.17
C LEU A 19 -6.67 -7.56 -0.25
N HIS A 20 -6.99 -6.38 -0.76
CA HIS A 20 -7.16 -5.16 0.05
C HIS A 20 -8.21 -5.29 1.16
N ARG A 21 -9.12 -6.26 1.09
CA ARG A 21 -10.11 -6.51 2.16
C ARG A 21 -9.48 -6.95 3.49
N VAL A 22 -8.24 -7.42 3.47
CA VAL A 22 -7.49 -7.79 4.69
C VAL A 22 -6.72 -6.62 5.30
N LEU A 23 -6.62 -5.49 4.59
CA LEU A 23 -5.93 -4.30 5.07
C LEU A 23 -6.78 -3.56 6.12
N PRO A 24 -6.15 -2.84 7.06
CA PRO A 24 -6.82 -1.87 7.91
C PRO A 24 -7.65 -0.87 7.09
N PRO A 25 -8.79 -0.36 7.61
CA PRO A 25 -9.72 0.47 6.84
C PRO A 25 -9.09 1.65 6.10
N ASP A 26 -8.18 2.38 6.75
CA ASP A 26 -7.52 3.56 6.16
C ASP A 26 -6.60 3.17 5.01
N LEU A 27 -5.80 2.11 5.19
CA LEU A 27 -4.91 1.57 4.16
C LEU A 27 -5.71 1.01 2.98
N LYS A 28 -6.82 0.31 3.25
CA LYS A 28 -7.72 -0.17 2.21
C LYS A 28 -8.31 0.99 1.40
N SER A 29 -8.80 2.03 2.07
CA SER A 29 -9.41 3.19 1.40
C SER A 29 -8.42 3.90 0.48
N LEU A 30 -7.23 4.20 1.01
CA LEU A 30 -6.14 4.81 0.25
C LEU A 30 -5.70 3.93 -0.93
N GLY A 31 -5.44 2.64 -0.66
CA GLY A 31 -4.99 1.68 -1.66
C GLY A 31 -6.03 1.44 -2.76
N ASP A 32 -7.31 1.32 -2.42
CA ASP A 32 -8.39 1.11 -3.40
C ASP A 32 -8.49 2.28 -4.40
N GLN A 33 -8.30 3.53 -3.94
CA GLN A 33 -8.27 4.69 -4.84
C GLN A 33 -7.02 4.68 -5.71
N TYR A 34 -5.86 4.42 -5.11
CA TYR A 34 -4.60 4.33 -5.85
C TYR A 34 -4.64 3.28 -6.97
N VAL A 35 -5.11 2.06 -6.68
CA VAL A 35 -5.27 0.98 -7.67
C VAL A 35 -6.19 1.40 -8.81
N LYS A 36 -7.33 2.04 -8.51
CA LYS A 36 -8.28 2.49 -9.54
C LYS A 36 -7.64 3.51 -10.48
N ASP A 37 -6.92 4.47 -9.93
CA ASP A 37 -6.27 5.52 -10.70
C ASP A 37 -5.12 4.98 -11.55
N GLU A 38 -4.28 4.13 -10.98
CA GLU A 38 -3.15 3.55 -11.70
C GLU A 38 -3.60 2.66 -12.85
N PHE A 39 -4.57 1.76 -12.63
CA PHE A 39 -5.13 0.94 -13.73
C PHE A 39 -5.87 1.78 -14.77
N ARG A 40 -6.43 2.94 -14.40
CA ARG A 40 -7.07 3.86 -15.35
C ARG A 40 -6.03 4.58 -16.21
N ARG A 41 -4.92 5.03 -15.62
CA ARG A 41 -3.81 5.69 -16.33
C ARG A 41 -3.12 4.76 -17.31
N HIS A 42 -2.99 3.48 -16.97
CA HIS A 42 -2.33 2.48 -17.81
C HIS A 42 -3.24 1.80 -18.85
N LYS A 43 -4.42 2.36 -19.16
CA LYS A 43 -5.32 1.79 -20.19
C LYS A 43 -4.79 1.92 -21.61
N THR A 44 -3.96 2.93 -21.88
CA THR A 44 -3.53 3.33 -23.23
C THR A 44 -2.02 3.31 -23.41
N VAL A 45 -1.28 2.76 -22.45
CA VAL A 45 0.18 2.66 -22.52
C VAL A 45 0.63 1.62 -23.54
N GLY A 46 1.90 1.71 -23.96
CA GLY A 46 2.50 0.76 -24.89
C GLY A 46 2.59 -0.66 -24.31
N SER A 47 2.74 -1.67 -25.18
CA SER A 47 2.75 -3.09 -24.76
C SER A 47 3.83 -3.40 -23.73
N ASP A 48 5.03 -2.83 -23.86
CA ASP A 48 6.15 -3.11 -22.96
C ASP A 48 5.91 -2.50 -21.57
N GLU A 49 5.41 -1.27 -21.53
CA GLU A 49 5.02 -0.60 -20.30
C GLU A 49 3.85 -1.32 -19.63
N ALA A 50 2.84 -1.74 -20.39
CA ALA A 50 1.73 -2.55 -19.89
C ALA A 50 2.20 -3.88 -19.27
N GLN A 51 3.19 -4.53 -19.89
CA GLN A 51 3.74 -5.79 -19.39
C GLN A 51 4.51 -5.58 -18.09
N ARG A 52 5.36 -4.55 -18.00
CA ARG A 52 6.08 -4.19 -16.76
C ARG A 52 5.09 -3.81 -15.65
N PHE A 53 4.10 -2.99 -15.97
CA PHE A 53 3.03 -2.62 -15.06
C PHE A 53 2.32 -3.85 -14.46
N LEU A 54 1.90 -4.79 -15.31
CA LEU A 54 1.24 -6.01 -14.84
C LEU A 54 2.16 -6.90 -13.98
N GLN A 55 3.45 -6.98 -14.32
CA GLN A 55 4.43 -7.72 -13.54
C GLN A 55 4.59 -7.15 -12.13
N GLU A 56 4.74 -5.82 -12.00
CA GLU A 56 4.87 -5.17 -10.69
C GLU A 56 3.59 -5.32 -9.84
N TRP A 57 2.41 -5.23 -10.45
CA TRP A 57 1.16 -5.49 -9.74
C TRP A 57 0.98 -6.96 -9.33
N GLU A 58 1.52 -7.91 -10.10
CA GLU A 58 1.57 -9.33 -9.71
C GLU A 58 2.52 -9.55 -8.52
N VAL A 59 3.64 -8.85 -8.46
CA VAL A 59 4.56 -8.85 -7.31
C VAL A 59 3.87 -8.27 -6.08
N TYR A 60 3.24 -7.11 -6.20
CA TYR A 60 2.48 -6.49 -5.11
C TYR A 60 1.37 -7.41 -4.58
N ALA A 61 0.56 -8.01 -5.46
CA ALA A 61 -0.50 -8.94 -5.06
C ALA A 61 0.05 -10.19 -4.34
N THR A 62 1.25 -10.64 -4.72
CA THR A 62 1.92 -11.78 -4.08
C THR A 62 2.43 -11.42 -2.70
N ALA A 63 3.11 -10.28 -2.56
CA ALA A 63 3.58 -9.77 -1.28
C ALA A 63 2.42 -9.54 -0.30
N LEU A 64 1.31 -8.96 -0.76
CA LEU A 64 0.14 -8.73 0.07
C LEU A 64 -0.52 -10.03 0.53
N LEU A 65 -0.60 -11.04 -0.33
CA LEU A 65 -1.11 -12.36 0.04
C LEU A 65 -0.21 -13.04 1.10
N GLN A 66 1.11 -12.94 0.94
CA GLN A 66 2.07 -13.47 1.90
C GLN A 66 1.90 -12.81 3.27
N GLN A 67 1.89 -11.47 3.33
CA GLN A 67 1.69 -10.71 4.56
C GLN A 67 0.34 -11.02 5.21
N ALA A 68 -0.72 -11.19 4.42
CA ALA A 68 -2.04 -11.58 4.93
C ALA A 68 -2.01 -12.96 5.61
N ASN A 69 -1.27 -13.92 5.06
CA ASN A 69 -1.11 -15.24 5.64
C ASN A 69 -0.26 -15.21 6.92
N GLU A 70 0.85 -14.48 6.91
CA GLU A 70 1.72 -14.29 8.09
C GLU A 70 0.96 -13.62 9.23
N ASN A 71 0.18 -12.57 8.95
CA ASN A 71 -0.65 -11.89 9.94
C ASN A 71 -1.77 -12.78 10.51
N ARG A 72 -2.27 -13.76 9.74
CA ARG A 72 -3.24 -14.74 10.25
C ARG A 72 -2.57 -15.73 11.22
N GLN A 73 -1.29 -16.04 11.02
CA GLN A 73 -0.53 -16.96 11.87
C GLN A 73 0.02 -16.27 13.12
N ASN A 74 0.35 -14.97 13.03
CA ASN A 74 0.89 -14.20 14.14
C ASN A 74 -0.20 -13.86 15.17
N SER A 75 -0.08 -14.40 16.39
CA SER A 75 -1.03 -14.16 17.50
C SER A 75 -0.92 -12.76 18.13
N THR A 76 0.05 -11.95 17.72
CA THR A 76 0.36 -10.63 18.32
C THR A 76 -0.72 -9.57 18.03
N GLY A 77 -1.78 -9.91 17.29
CA GLY A 77 -2.99 -9.08 17.09
C GLY A 77 -2.80 -7.83 16.22
N LYS A 78 -1.57 -7.32 16.08
CA LYS A 78 -1.25 -6.20 15.21
C LYS A 78 -0.84 -6.70 13.84
N ALA A 79 -1.71 -6.51 12.86
CA ALA A 79 -1.38 -6.78 11.47
C ALA A 79 -0.23 -5.87 11.01
N CYS A 80 0.86 -6.47 10.52
CA CYS A 80 2.01 -5.78 9.97
C CYS A 80 1.95 -5.88 8.44
N PHE A 81 1.85 -4.73 7.78
CA PHE A 81 1.89 -4.62 6.32
C PHE A 81 3.04 -3.70 5.90
N GLY A 82 3.62 -3.99 4.75
CA GLY A 82 4.78 -3.27 4.21
C GLY A 82 6.08 -4.05 4.34
N THR A 83 7.11 -3.55 3.66
CA THR A 83 8.48 -4.11 3.67
C THR A 83 9.47 -2.99 3.95
N PHE A 84 10.65 -3.35 4.41
CA PHE A 84 11.75 -2.40 4.51
C PHE A 84 12.13 -1.89 3.11
N LEU A 85 12.39 -0.58 3.00
CA LEU A 85 12.92 0.05 1.79
C LEU A 85 14.45 0.03 1.87
N PRO A 86 15.14 -0.84 1.12
CA PRO A 86 16.59 -0.95 1.19
C PRO A 86 17.27 0.31 0.63
N GLU A 87 18.43 0.67 1.18
CA GLU A 87 19.14 1.90 0.82
C GLU A 87 19.52 1.92 -0.67
N GLU A 88 19.82 0.74 -1.25
CA GLU A 88 20.17 0.62 -2.66
C GLU A 88 19.02 1.08 -3.57
N LYS A 89 17.77 0.95 -3.11
CA LYS A 89 16.59 1.42 -3.85
C LYS A 89 16.45 2.94 -3.81
N LEU A 90 17.02 3.62 -2.82
CA LEU A 90 16.97 5.09 -2.77
C LEU A 90 17.77 5.72 -3.92
N ASN A 91 18.76 5.01 -4.48
CA ASN A 91 19.51 5.47 -5.66
C ASN A 91 18.63 5.58 -6.93
N ASP A 92 17.49 4.89 -6.98
CA ASP A 92 16.56 4.92 -8.11
C ASP A 92 15.60 6.14 -8.03
N PHE A 93 15.66 6.94 -6.96
CA PHE A 93 14.73 8.03 -6.68
C PHE A 93 15.33 9.39 -7.05
N ARG A 94 14.47 10.34 -7.43
CA ARG A 94 14.87 11.74 -7.60
C ARG A 94 15.00 12.42 -6.23
N ASP A 95 15.84 13.45 -6.15
CA ASP A 95 16.06 14.23 -4.93
C ASP A 95 14.76 14.73 -4.27
N GLU A 96 13.79 15.19 -5.08
CA GLU A 96 12.46 15.59 -4.59
C GLU A 96 11.72 14.44 -3.91
N GLN A 97 11.82 13.22 -4.44
CA GLN A 97 11.16 12.04 -3.88
C GLN A 97 11.86 11.59 -2.59
N ILE A 98 13.19 11.73 -2.51
CA ILE A 98 13.95 11.49 -1.28
C ILE A 98 13.50 12.48 -0.19
N GLY A 99 13.37 13.77 -0.53
CA GLY A 99 12.84 14.78 0.39
C GLY A 99 11.44 14.43 0.90
N GLN A 100 10.54 14.00 0.01
CA GLN A 100 9.19 13.56 0.37
C GLN A 100 9.18 12.33 1.29
N LEU A 101 10.07 11.36 1.07
CA LEU A 101 10.21 10.20 1.96
C LEU A 101 10.69 10.61 3.34
N GLN A 102 11.64 11.54 3.41
CA GLN A 102 12.13 12.08 4.67
C GLN A 102 11.02 12.80 5.44
N GLU A 103 10.23 13.65 4.77
CA GLU A 103 9.07 14.32 5.36
C GLU A 103 8.04 13.31 5.87
N LEU A 104 7.69 12.30 5.05
CA LEU A 104 6.77 11.25 5.43
C LEU A 104 7.24 10.47 6.67
N MET A 105 8.53 10.13 6.74
CA MET A 105 9.12 9.46 7.90
C MET A 105 9.02 10.33 9.16
N GLN A 106 9.32 11.63 9.05
CA GLN A 106 9.21 12.57 10.16
C GLN A 106 7.76 12.67 10.64
N GLU A 107 6.80 12.87 9.74
CA GLU A 107 5.37 12.92 10.09
C GLU A 107 4.87 11.64 10.75
N ALA A 108 5.23 10.47 10.20
CA ALA A 108 4.79 9.17 10.72
C ALA A 108 5.41 8.81 12.09
N THR A 109 6.53 9.43 12.45
CA THR A 109 7.23 9.21 13.73
C THR A 109 6.98 10.31 14.77
N LYS A 110 6.21 11.36 14.43
CA LYS A 110 5.83 12.39 15.40
C LYS A 110 5.08 11.76 16.57
N PRO A 111 5.34 12.22 17.82
CA PRO A 111 4.53 11.82 18.95
C PRO A 111 3.10 12.34 18.74
N ASN A 112 2.12 11.43 18.75
CA ASN A 112 0.68 11.73 18.62
C ASN A 112 0.17 12.54 19.83
N ARG A 113 0.48 13.84 19.89
CA ARG A 113 0.04 14.74 20.96
C ARG A 113 -1.45 15.07 20.91
N GLN A 114 -2.13 14.81 19.80
CA GLN A 114 -3.53 15.20 19.61
C GLN A 114 -4.54 14.31 20.36
N PHE A 115 -4.16 13.09 20.77
CA PHE A 115 -5.06 12.16 21.48
C PHE A 115 -4.71 11.96 22.96
N SER A 116 -3.69 12.65 23.47
CA SER A 116 -3.47 12.76 24.92
C SER A 116 -4.48 13.75 25.52
N ILE A 117 -5.75 13.35 25.61
CA ILE A 117 -6.72 14.01 26.47
C ILE A 117 -6.20 13.81 27.90
N SER A 118 -5.73 14.88 28.52
CA SER A 118 -5.43 14.92 29.94
C SER A 118 -6.69 14.53 30.71
N GLU A 119 -6.74 13.29 31.18
CA GLU A 119 -7.77 12.77 32.08
C GLU A 119 -7.58 13.43 33.46
N SER A 120 -7.92 14.72 33.54
CA SER A 120 -7.69 15.57 34.71
C SER A 120 -8.87 16.49 34.90
N MET A 121 -10.07 15.93 35.11
CA MET A 121 -11.13 16.56 35.91
C MET A 121 -12.03 15.48 36.50
N LYS A 122 -11.59 14.83 37.58
CA LYS A 122 -12.54 14.25 38.55
C LYS A 122 -12.70 15.27 39.68
N PRO A 123 -13.90 15.87 39.88
CA PRO A 123 -14.15 16.72 41.03
C PRO A 123 -14.04 15.87 42.30
N LYS A 124 -13.30 16.35 43.29
CA LYS A 124 -13.30 15.76 44.64
C LYS A 124 -14.67 16.07 45.29
N PHE A 125 -15.25 15.03 45.87
CA PHE A 125 -16.50 15.05 46.64
C PHE A 125 -16.50 16.12 47.72
#